data_AF-Q08PZ2-F1
#
_entry.id   AF-Q08PZ2-F1
#
_cell.length_a   1.000
_cell.length_b   1.000
_cell.length_c   1.000
_cell.angle_alpha   90.00
_cell.angle_beta   90.00
_cell.angle_gamma   90.00
#
_symmetry.space_group_name_H-M   'P 1'
#
loop_
_entity.id
_entity.type
_entity.pdbx_description
1 polymer ?
#
loop_
_entity_poly.entity_id
_entity_poly.type
_entity_poly.pdbx_seq_one_letter_code
_entity_poly.pdbx_strand_id
1 'polypeptide(L)'
;MFLSPEGESTVTVMKPKNHRTEKSVPGSWGGWRRMGAALSLAGVLLGSAACDDDDETPNPPADGGTDGGTDGGTDGGTDGGTDGGDVGQLSESAAKGLEILGFPLDVSGLTTAQKEQIGRGSYLVNAVGECSGCHNYNSANAPPQYMGGGTPYPIGPGAVVYARNLTSDPDVGMKLTEAEFVEAMQTGRDYLSENDEEVMIVMPWVGYRWMSTADLKAIYAFLRKVPAVKNAVPADIKGPAGAGRPIPFPANFTDGDVSRAIPADDAEYPGFATRGLALQPLADPPGLAGFSAEDKAKYGRGSYLVNAVAECNSCHTNPDRNYAPGPNPNFGKVTTAAYLTGGRVFDVPPGLNAMTGYSRTLGANLLGATHSRLPDTYETFRDIMTSGKVAGPEPRRPLGFPMSSAAEAYAKMLDSDLQDIYFYLKSQPRRTGAADKQPQPPTRFCTADTDCANFGGTCNMSSTPGQGINQCVGSTCTQDSECGACQTCTAGKCAAPEASSSCPTGGI
;
A
#
# COMPACT_ATOMS: atom_id res chain seq x y z
N MET A 1 15.70 54.21 -9.05
CA MET A 1 16.73 54.78 -8.14
C MET A 1 17.13 53.65 -7.22
N PHE A 2 18.31 53.02 -7.24
CA PHE A 2 19.69 53.30 -7.72
C PHE A 2 20.21 51.99 -8.37
N LEU A 3 20.74 52.02 -9.60
CA LEU A 3 22.16 51.92 -10.01
C LEU A 3 22.91 50.59 -9.71
N SER A 4 23.16 49.85 -10.80
CA SER A 4 24.16 48.79 -11.13
C SER A 4 25.63 49.11 -10.68
N PRO A 5 26.68 48.24 -10.84
CA PRO A 5 26.83 47.20 -11.88
C PRO A 5 27.63 45.89 -11.59
N GLU A 6 27.43 44.96 -12.54
CA GLU A 6 28.36 44.04 -13.22
C GLU A 6 29.62 43.50 -12.53
N GLY A 7 29.76 42.17 -12.61
CA GLY A 7 31.01 41.44 -12.48
C GLY A 7 30.96 40.15 -13.29
N GLU A 8 31.42 40.19 -14.54
CA GLU A 8 31.76 39.01 -15.34
C GLU A 8 33.05 38.36 -14.83
N SER A 9 33.11 37.03 -14.80
CA SER A 9 34.37 36.24 -14.92
C SER A 9 34.09 34.77 -15.27
N THR A 10 34.21 34.47 -16.57
CA THR A 10 34.85 33.28 -17.17
C THR A 10 34.48 31.88 -16.66
N VAL A 11 33.64 31.16 -17.43
CA VAL A 11 33.56 29.68 -17.41
C VAL A 11 34.44 29.12 -18.52
N THR A 12 35.52 28.45 -18.13
CA THR A 12 36.41 27.69 -19.02
C THR A 12 35.74 26.37 -19.41
N VAL A 13 35.37 26.23 -20.68
CA VAL A 13 34.83 25.00 -21.27
C VAL A 13 35.97 23.99 -21.48
N MET A 14 36.01 22.91 -20.69
CA MET A 14 36.83 21.73 -20.98
C MET A 14 36.04 20.71 -21.81
N LYS A 15 36.42 20.53 -23.06
CA LYS A 15 36.05 19.38 -23.91
C LYS A 15 36.91 18.16 -23.55
N PRO A 16 36.35 16.94 -23.47
CA PRO A 16 37.13 15.73 -23.67
C PRO A 16 37.15 15.33 -25.15
N LYS A 17 38.32 14.84 -25.56
CA LYS A 17 38.76 14.52 -26.91
C LYS A 17 38.24 13.16 -27.39
N ASN A 18 37.87 13.09 -28.66
CA ASN A 18 37.72 11.87 -29.45
C ASN A 18 39.09 11.31 -29.89
N HIS A 19 39.30 9.99 -29.75
CA HIS A 19 40.18 9.17 -30.59
C HIS A 19 39.63 7.73 -30.64
N ARG A 20 39.09 7.33 -31.82
CA ARG A 20 39.62 6.36 -32.83
C ARG A 20 39.26 4.89 -32.56
N THR A 21 38.32 4.29 -33.33
CA THR A 21 38.51 3.45 -34.57
C THR A 21 39.35 2.19 -34.28
N GLU A 22 38.97 0.92 -34.50
CA GLU A 22 38.21 0.16 -35.51
C GLU A 22 37.81 -1.19 -34.83
N LYS A 23 36.76 -1.93 -35.21
CA LYS A 23 36.69 -2.81 -36.39
C LYS A 23 35.25 -3.28 -36.63
N SER A 24 34.83 -3.24 -37.89
CA SER A 24 33.66 -3.90 -38.45
C SER A 24 34.06 -5.20 -39.15
N VAL A 25 33.26 -6.27 -39.02
CA VAL A 25 33.05 -7.31 -40.06
C VAL A 25 31.62 -7.90 -39.86
N PRO A 26 30.86 -8.25 -40.93
CA PRO A 26 29.41 -8.48 -40.91
C PRO A 26 28.98 -9.96 -41.08
N GLY A 27 27.68 -10.25 -40.86
CA GLY A 27 27.00 -11.49 -41.27
C GLY A 27 25.53 -11.49 -40.80
N SER A 28 24.57 -11.11 -41.65
CA SER A 28 23.80 -11.96 -42.60
C SER A 28 22.53 -12.61 -41.99
N TRP A 29 21.40 -11.94 -42.24
CA TRP A 29 20.11 -12.42 -42.73
C TRP A 29 19.74 -13.91 -42.62
N GLY A 30 18.55 -14.14 -42.03
CA GLY A 30 17.67 -15.30 -42.24
C GLY A 30 16.54 -15.21 -41.20
N GLY A 31 15.29 -14.82 -41.50
CA GLY A 31 14.43 -15.35 -42.53
C GLY A 31 13.36 -16.22 -41.86
N TRP A 32 12.29 -15.62 -41.31
CA TRP A 32 11.14 -16.37 -40.79
C TRP A 32 9.93 -16.17 -41.68
N ARG A 33 9.62 -17.23 -42.43
CA ARG A 33 8.46 -17.37 -43.30
C ARG A 33 7.35 -18.09 -42.54
N ARG A 34 6.13 -17.67 -42.85
CA ARG A 34 4.83 -18.17 -42.41
C ARG A 34 4.56 -19.64 -42.76
N MET A 35 3.78 -20.30 -41.91
CA MET A 35 2.75 -21.33 -42.19
C MET A 35 1.99 -21.49 -40.86
N GLY A 36 0.67 -21.56 -40.74
CA GLY A 36 -0.38 -21.96 -41.67
C GLY A 36 -1.32 -22.89 -40.90
N ALA A 37 -2.59 -22.51 -40.79
CA ALA A 37 -3.65 -23.06 -39.95
C ALA A 37 -4.00 -24.55 -40.19
N ALA A 38 -4.68 -25.17 -39.22
CA ALA A 38 -5.74 -26.16 -39.48
C ALA A 38 -6.75 -26.23 -38.31
N LEU A 39 -8.03 -26.08 -38.66
CA LEU A 39 -9.24 -26.26 -37.85
C LEU A 39 -9.49 -27.73 -37.51
N SER A 40 -10.26 -27.96 -36.43
CA SER A 40 -11.37 -28.93 -36.46
C SER A 40 -12.46 -28.59 -35.43
N LEU A 41 -13.69 -28.59 -35.94
CA LEU A 41 -14.98 -28.34 -35.31
C LEU A 41 -15.65 -29.67 -34.96
N ALA A 42 -16.32 -29.73 -33.81
CA ALA A 42 -17.55 -30.47 -33.51
C ALA A 42 -18.00 -30.01 -32.10
N GLY A 43 -19.20 -29.51 -31.78
CA GLY A 43 -20.48 -29.51 -32.47
C GLY A 43 -21.45 -30.51 -31.86
N VAL A 44 -22.09 -30.21 -30.71
CA VAL A 44 -23.38 -30.79 -30.29
C VAL A 44 -24.20 -29.72 -29.54
N LEU A 45 -25.51 -29.79 -29.77
CA LEU A 45 -26.59 -28.82 -29.65
C LEU A 45 -27.54 -29.15 -28.49
N LEU A 46 -28.35 -28.14 -28.14
CA LEU A 46 -29.71 -28.14 -27.57
C LEU A 46 -29.92 -28.16 -26.04
N GLY A 47 -30.70 -27.18 -25.58
CA GLY A 47 -31.46 -27.24 -24.33
C GLY A 47 -31.90 -25.89 -23.77
N SER A 48 -32.88 -25.24 -24.41
CA SER A 48 -33.55 -24.03 -23.93
C SER A 48 -34.74 -24.39 -23.02
N ALA A 49 -34.95 -23.66 -21.91
CA ALA A 49 -36.24 -23.38 -21.23
C ALA A 49 -35.92 -22.44 -20.04
N ALA A 50 -36.34 -21.18 -20.02
CA ALA A 50 -37.69 -20.61 -19.83
C ALA A 50 -37.94 -20.22 -18.35
N CYS A 51 -38.48 -19.01 -18.18
CA CYS A 51 -38.82 -18.30 -16.96
C CYS A 51 -40.21 -18.71 -16.39
N ASP A 52 -40.59 -18.03 -15.29
CA ASP A 52 -41.92 -17.95 -14.63
C ASP A 52 -42.18 -19.06 -13.57
N ASP A 53 -42.84 -18.85 -12.42
CA ASP A 53 -43.37 -17.70 -11.67
C ASP A 53 -43.89 -18.28 -10.30
N ASP A 54 -44.14 -17.39 -9.31
CA ASP A 54 -45.09 -17.50 -8.17
C ASP A 54 -44.90 -18.59 -7.08
N ASP A 55 -45.38 -18.49 -5.84
CA ASP A 55 -45.76 -17.46 -4.85
C ASP A 55 -46.16 -18.25 -3.56
N GLU A 56 -46.27 -17.56 -2.42
CA GLU A 56 -47.03 -17.89 -1.20
C GLU A 56 -46.51 -18.88 -0.12
N THR A 57 -45.99 -18.27 0.97
CA THR A 57 -46.22 -18.37 2.45
C THR A 57 -47.13 -19.48 3.08
N PRO A 58 -47.31 -19.63 4.43
CA PRO A 58 -46.62 -19.12 5.66
C PRO A 58 -46.35 -20.20 6.79
N ASN A 59 -45.61 -19.77 7.83
CA ASN A 59 -45.42 -20.26 9.23
C ASN A 59 -46.54 -21.15 9.88
N PRO A 60 -46.29 -21.97 10.95
CA PRO A 60 -45.87 -21.48 12.30
C PRO A 60 -45.09 -22.49 13.22
N PRO A 61 -44.79 -22.16 14.50
CA PRO A 61 -43.80 -22.82 15.36
C PRO A 61 -44.39 -23.76 16.43
N ALA A 62 -43.58 -24.64 17.01
CA ALA A 62 -43.84 -25.25 18.32
C ALA A 62 -42.58 -25.94 18.92
N ASP A 63 -42.08 -25.34 20.00
CA ASP A 63 -42.04 -25.86 21.37
C ASP A 63 -41.60 -27.31 21.66
N GLY A 64 -40.62 -27.42 22.57
CA GLY A 64 -40.73 -28.32 23.73
C GLY A 64 -39.77 -29.51 23.81
N GLY A 65 -39.10 -29.63 24.96
CA GLY A 65 -38.88 -30.94 25.59
C GLY A 65 -37.44 -31.39 25.79
N THR A 66 -37.07 -31.46 27.07
CA THR A 66 -35.84 -31.92 27.70
C THR A 66 -35.73 -33.45 27.84
N ASP A 67 -34.53 -34.01 27.62
CA ASP A 67 -33.87 -35.14 28.33
C ASP A 67 -32.75 -35.70 27.41
N GLY A 68 -31.48 -35.86 27.82
CA GLY A 68 -30.95 -36.65 28.92
C GLY A 68 -30.16 -37.84 28.32
N GLY A 69 -28.83 -37.73 28.19
CA GLY A 69 -28.01 -38.86 27.74
C GLY A 69 -26.60 -38.46 27.31
N THR A 70 -25.63 -38.83 28.14
CA THR A 70 -24.19 -38.63 27.98
C THR A 70 -23.54 -39.72 27.13
N ASP A 71 -22.75 -39.34 26.12
CA ASP A 71 -21.60 -40.11 25.62
C ASP A 71 -20.62 -39.26 24.78
N GLY A 72 -19.44 -39.05 25.37
CA GLY A 72 -18.12 -39.09 24.72
C GLY A 72 -17.87 -38.35 23.41
N GLY A 73 -17.28 -37.15 23.51
CA GLY A 73 -16.61 -36.48 22.40
C GLY A 73 -16.09 -35.11 22.81
N THR A 74 -14.99 -35.07 23.57
CA THR A 74 -14.26 -33.83 23.83
C THR A 74 -13.15 -33.67 22.78
N ASP A 75 -13.46 -32.96 21.71
CA ASP A 75 -12.52 -32.24 20.84
C ASP A 75 -12.65 -30.74 21.13
N GLY A 76 -12.20 -30.37 22.33
CA GLY A 76 -11.98 -28.97 22.70
C GLY A 76 -10.78 -28.43 21.94
N GLY A 77 -11.04 -27.74 20.83
CA GLY A 77 -10.11 -26.79 20.24
C GLY A 77 -9.76 -25.73 21.28
N THR A 78 -8.54 -25.83 21.81
CA THR A 78 -7.91 -24.86 22.69
C THR A 78 -6.66 -24.35 22.00
N ASP A 79 -6.85 -23.40 21.10
CA ASP A 79 -5.82 -22.59 20.46
C ASP A 79 -5.79 -21.20 21.12
N GLY A 80 -5.69 -21.21 22.44
CA GLY A 80 -5.05 -20.12 23.17
C GLY A 80 -3.55 -20.26 22.98
N GLY A 81 -2.99 -19.54 21.99
CA GLY A 81 -1.57 -19.58 21.63
C GLY A 81 -0.64 -19.35 22.83
N THR A 82 -0.15 -20.45 23.40
CA THR A 82 1.03 -20.48 24.25
C THR A 82 2.26 -20.59 23.34
N ASP A 83 2.77 -19.47 22.85
CA ASP A 83 4.11 -19.43 22.25
C ASP A 83 5.15 -19.25 23.36
N GLY A 84 5.05 -20.09 24.39
CA GLY A 84 6.13 -20.35 25.33
C GLY A 84 7.02 -21.41 24.68
N GLY A 85 8.21 -21.01 24.26
CA GLY A 85 9.08 -21.75 23.36
C GLY A 85 9.17 -23.26 23.60
N ASP A 86 8.72 -24.02 22.59
CA ASP A 86 9.40 -25.26 22.27
C ASP A 86 10.76 -24.85 21.67
N VAL A 87 11.83 -25.11 22.42
CA VAL A 87 13.18 -24.59 22.18
C VAL A 87 13.72 -25.15 20.86
N GLY A 88 13.34 -24.56 19.72
CA GLY A 88 13.78 -25.03 18.40
C GLY A 88 12.86 -24.74 17.21
N GLN A 89 11.58 -24.39 17.41
CA GLN A 89 10.66 -24.14 16.29
C GLN A 89 10.51 -22.64 15.97
N LEU A 90 10.34 -22.33 14.68
CA LEU A 90 10.12 -20.96 14.19
C LEU A 90 8.64 -20.59 14.35
N SER A 91 8.35 -19.29 14.55
CA SER A 91 6.97 -18.80 14.44
C SER A 91 6.43 -19.02 13.02
N GLU A 92 5.11 -19.11 12.87
CA GLU A 92 4.47 -19.25 11.55
C GLU A 92 4.90 -18.13 10.60
N SER A 93 4.97 -16.89 11.11
CA SER A 93 5.38 -15.73 10.32
C SER A 93 6.84 -15.82 9.87
N ALA A 94 7.73 -16.32 10.74
CA ALA A 94 9.13 -16.51 10.37
C ALA A 94 9.31 -17.66 9.37
N ALA A 95 8.63 -18.78 9.58
CA ALA A 95 8.63 -19.90 8.65
C ALA A 95 8.11 -19.47 7.27
N LYS A 96 6.97 -18.76 7.23
CA LYS A 96 6.39 -18.22 5.99
C LYS A 96 7.35 -17.24 5.31
N GLY A 97 7.99 -16.36 6.08
CA GLY A 97 8.97 -15.42 5.55
C GLY A 97 10.18 -16.09 4.88
N LEU A 98 10.65 -17.23 5.40
CA LEU A 98 11.70 -18.02 4.75
C LEU A 98 11.21 -18.77 3.50
N GLU A 99 9.92 -19.10 3.43
CA GLU A 99 9.29 -19.72 2.25
C GLU A 99 9.15 -18.74 1.08
N ILE A 100 8.80 -17.48 1.35
CA ILE A 100 8.44 -16.48 0.33
C ILE A 100 9.60 -15.56 -0.11
N LEU A 101 10.84 -15.95 0.18
CA LEU A 101 12.01 -15.14 -0.14
C LEU A 101 12.06 -14.78 -1.63
N GLY A 102 12.34 -13.51 -1.93
CA GLY A 102 12.54 -13.03 -3.30
C GLY A 102 13.87 -13.49 -3.93
N PHE A 103 14.69 -14.27 -3.21
CA PHE A 103 16.01 -14.73 -3.63
C PHE A 103 16.44 -15.98 -2.84
N PRO A 104 17.38 -16.80 -3.36
CA PRO A 104 17.93 -17.92 -2.61
C PRO A 104 18.75 -17.45 -1.41
N LEU A 105 18.39 -17.91 -0.20
CA LEU A 105 19.15 -17.66 1.03
C LEU A 105 19.52 -18.99 1.69
N ASP A 106 20.82 -19.24 1.88
CA ASP A 106 21.28 -20.37 2.69
C ASP A 106 21.16 -20.03 4.18
N VAL A 107 20.31 -20.79 4.87
CA VAL A 107 20.06 -20.66 6.31
C VAL A 107 20.64 -21.83 7.13
N SER A 108 21.35 -22.77 6.50
CA SER A 108 21.85 -23.99 7.15
C SER A 108 22.77 -23.72 8.34
N GLY A 109 23.61 -22.68 8.25
CA GLY A 109 24.53 -22.26 9.31
C GLY A 109 23.95 -21.28 10.35
N LEU A 110 22.66 -20.95 10.26
CA LEU A 110 22.02 -19.98 11.17
C LEU A 110 21.40 -20.69 12.38
N THR A 111 21.48 -20.04 13.54
CA THR A 111 20.75 -20.47 14.75
C THR A 111 19.24 -20.31 14.56
N THR A 112 18.42 -21.00 15.36
CA THR A 112 16.96 -20.83 15.34
C THR A 112 16.56 -19.37 15.56
N ALA A 113 17.20 -18.66 16.49
CA ALA A 113 16.92 -17.24 16.73
C ALA A 113 17.25 -16.34 15.52
N GLN A 114 18.34 -16.63 14.80
CA GLN A 114 18.66 -15.89 13.58
C GLN A 114 17.65 -16.18 12.46
N LYS A 115 17.23 -17.45 12.31
CA LYS A 115 16.19 -17.84 11.36
C LYS A 115 14.85 -17.19 11.69
N GLU A 116 14.50 -17.12 12.97
CA GLU A 116 13.29 -16.44 13.47
C GLU A 116 13.31 -14.97 13.07
N GLN A 117 14.38 -14.25 13.42
CA GLN A 117 14.51 -12.83 13.13
C GLN A 117 14.52 -12.54 11.62
N ILE A 118 15.27 -13.30 10.81
CA ILE A 118 15.35 -13.10 9.36
C ILE A 118 14.04 -13.48 8.67
N GLY A 119 13.43 -14.60 9.08
CA GLY A 119 12.14 -15.04 8.58
C GLY A 119 11.07 -14.00 8.85
N ARG A 120 10.96 -13.53 10.09
CA ARG A 120 10.01 -12.47 10.48
C ARG A 120 10.22 -11.21 9.66
N GLY A 121 11.48 -10.78 9.48
CA GLY A 121 11.83 -9.63 8.65
C GLY A 121 11.40 -9.80 7.20
N SER A 122 11.67 -10.97 6.61
CA SER A 122 11.23 -11.30 5.25
C SER A 122 9.72 -11.24 5.11
N TYR A 123 8.97 -11.78 6.08
CA TYR A 123 7.51 -11.77 6.07
C TYR A 123 6.96 -10.33 6.07
N LEU A 124 7.46 -9.48 6.97
CA LEU A 124 7.05 -8.07 7.03
C LEU A 124 7.38 -7.32 5.73
N VAL A 125 8.56 -7.55 5.15
CA VAL A 125 9.00 -6.87 3.93
C VAL A 125 8.25 -7.33 2.67
N ASN A 126 7.98 -8.63 2.55
CA ASN A 126 7.50 -9.25 1.31
C ASN A 126 5.99 -9.50 1.28
N ALA A 127 5.33 -9.60 2.44
CA ALA A 127 3.91 -9.92 2.50
C ALA A 127 3.06 -8.75 3.03
N VAL A 128 3.53 -8.05 4.05
CA VAL A 128 2.68 -7.09 4.80
C VAL A 128 2.96 -5.64 4.43
N GLY A 129 4.22 -5.19 4.56
CA GLY A 129 4.62 -3.79 4.40
C GLY A 129 5.05 -3.40 2.98
N GLU A 130 5.07 -4.36 2.04
CA GLU A 130 5.32 -4.17 0.61
C GLU A 130 6.50 -3.25 0.27
N CYS A 131 7.63 -3.36 0.98
CA CYS A 131 8.76 -2.46 0.76
C CYS A 131 9.30 -2.58 -0.68
N SER A 132 9.15 -3.76 -1.28
CA SER A 132 9.57 -4.05 -2.66
C SER A 132 8.79 -3.24 -3.71
N GLY A 133 7.56 -2.81 -3.41
CA GLY A 133 6.74 -2.01 -4.32
C GLY A 133 7.38 -0.65 -4.65
N CYS A 134 8.12 -0.08 -3.70
CA CYS A 134 8.85 1.18 -3.88
C CYS A 134 10.35 0.98 -4.12
N HIS A 135 10.96 0.02 -3.42
CA HIS A 135 12.42 -0.14 -3.38
C HIS A 135 13.01 -1.11 -4.41
N ASN A 136 12.21 -1.80 -5.21
CA ASN A 136 12.77 -2.53 -6.35
C ASN A 136 13.28 -1.56 -7.43
N TYR A 137 14.45 -1.87 -8.01
CA TYR A 137 14.91 -1.14 -9.19
C TYR A 137 14.25 -1.72 -10.43
N ASN A 138 13.38 -0.93 -11.05
CA ASN A 138 12.73 -1.28 -12.30
C ASN A 138 13.26 -0.36 -13.40
N SER A 139 14.08 -0.91 -14.29
CA SER A 139 14.58 -0.20 -15.48
C SER A 139 14.06 -0.87 -16.74
N ALA A 140 13.68 -0.08 -17.74
CA ALA A 140 13.24 -0.60 -19.04
C ALA A 140 14.30 -1.49 -19.72
N ASN A 141 15.57 -1.36 -19.32
CA ASN A 141 16.71 -2.01 -19.95
C ASN A 141 17.39 -3.07 -19.06
N ALA A 142 16.85 -3.38 -17.88
CA ALA A 142 17.43 -4.35 -16.96
C ALA A 142 16.34 -5.19 -16.28
N PRO A 143 16.62 -6.46 -15.93
CA PRO A 143 15.70 -7.24 -15.11
C PRO A 143 15.47 -6.51 -13.76
N PRO A 144 14.27 -6.62 -13.17
CA PRO A 144 13.99 -6.07 -11.85
C PRO A 144 15.06 -6.49 -10.84
N GLN A 145 15.62 -5.53 -10.12
CA GLN A 145 16.59 -5.82 -9.06
C GLN A 145 15.92 -5.61 -7.71
N TYR A 146 15.75 -6.71 -6.99
CA TYR A 146 15.09 -6.73 -5.70
C TYR A 146 15.80 -5.78 -4.72
N MET A 147 15.06 -4.81 -4.18
CA MET A 147 15.53 -3.78 -3.23
C MET A 147 16.66 -2.85 -3.75
N GLY A 148 16.90 -2.81 -5.06
CA GLY A 148 17.96 -2.02 -5.69
C GLY A 148 17.75 -0.49 -5.71
N GLY A 149 16.57 0.01 -5.34
CA GLY A 149 16.22 1.43 -5.30
C GLY A 149 16.11 2.10 -6.67
N GLY A 150 16.00 3.43 -6.72
CA GLY A 150 16.07 4.23 -7.94
C GLY A 150 14.73 4.72 -8.50
N THR A 151 13.59 4.26 -7.95
CA THR A 151 12.26 4.77 -8.33
C THR A 151 12.13 6.25 -7.97
N PRO A 152 11.83 7.15 -8.93
CA PRO A 152 11.66 8.57 -8.66
C PRO A 152 10.26 8.89 -8.13
N TYR A 153 10.20 9.78 -7.14
CA TYR A 153 8.98 10.33 -6.57
C TYR A 153 9.03 11.86 -6.63
N PRO A 154 8.36 12.49 -7.62
CA PRO A 154 8.22 13.93 -7.67
C PRO A 154 7.43 14.43 -6.46
N ILE A 155 7.96 15.42 -5.75
CA ILE A 155 7.32 16.04 -4.58
C ILE A 155 7.00 17.52 -4.78
N GLY A 156 7.13 18.00 -6.03
CA GLY A 156 6.80 19.36 -6.42
C GLY A 156 7.58 19.79 -7.68
N PRO A 157 7.35 21.01 -8.17
CA PRO A 157 8.07 21.54 -9.33
C PRO A 157 9.59 21.52 -9.12
N GLY A 158 10.30 20.74 -9.94
CA GLY A 158 11.75 20.59 -9.85
C GLY A 158 12.26 19.82 -8.61
N ALA A 159 11.35 19.29 -7.77
CA ALA A 159 11.70 18.53 -6.59
C ALA A 159 11.35 17.05 -6.76
N VAL A 160 12.31 16.17 -6.47
CA VAL A 160 12.21 14.72 -6.62
C VAL A 160 13.06 14.03 -5.56
N VAL A 161 12.53 12.95 -4.99
CA VAL A 161 13.28 12.03 -4.15
C VAL A 161 13.28 10.65 -4.76
N TYR A 162 14.29 9.85 -4.45
CA TYR A 162 14.44 8.51 -5.03
C TYR A 162 14.40 7.43 -3.94
N ALA A 163 13.69 6.33 -4.23
CA ALA A 163 13.73 5.15 -3.37
C ALA A 163 15.18 4.68 -3.18
N ARG A 164 15.59 4.46 -1.93
CA ARG A 164 16.96 4.07 -1.59
C ARG A 164 17.25 2.64 -2.02
N ASN A 165 18.51 2.36 -2.36
CA ASN A 165 19.01 0.99 -2.51
C ASN A 165 19.18 0.38 -1.11
N LEU A 166 18.31 -0.57 -0.75
CA LEU A 166 18.30 -1.19 0.59
C LEU A 166 19.21 -2.42 0.70
N THR A 167 19.86 -2.80 -0.41
CA THR A 167 20.76 -3.96 -0.42
C THR A 167 22.05 -3.72 0.36
N SER A 168 22.80 -4.79 0.61
CA SER A 168 24.06 -4.74 1.36
C SER A 168 25.28 -4.32 0.53
N ASP A 169 25.10 -3.73 -0.66
CA ASP A 169 26.22 -3.29 -1.50
C ASP A 169 27.12 -2.27 -0.75
N PRO A 170 28.45 -2.48 -0.71
CA PRO A 170 29.38 -1.67 0.08
C PRO A 170 29.66 -0.29 -0.50
N ASP A 171 29.32 -0.02 -1.75
CA ASP A 171 29.51 1.30 -2.38
C ASP A 171 28.21 2.10 -2.38
N VAL A 172 27.08 1.47 -2.77
CA VAL A 172 25.84 2.17 -3.11
C VAL A 172 24.59 1.68 -2.36
N GLY A 173 24.70 0.63 -1.55
CA GLY A 173 23.61 0.09 -0.72
C GLY A 173 23.46 0.77 0.64
N MET A 174 22.58 0.24 1.50
CA MET A 174 22.25 0.78 2.81
C MET A 174 23.47 0.76 3.77
N LYS A 175 23.81 1.94 4.32
CA LYS A 175 24.94 2.15 5.24
C LYS A 175 24.57 2.27 6.71
N LEU A 176 23.27 2.34 7.01
CA LEU A 176 22.80 2.49 8.38
C LEU A 176 23.19 1.28 9.21
N THR A 177 23.63 1.55 10.43
CA THR A 177 23.64 0.56 11.52
C THR A 177 22.20 0.17 11.88
N GLU A 178 22.03 -0.92 12.63
CA GLU A 178 20.69 -1.33 13.11
C GLU A 178 20.03 -0.22 13.95
N ALA A 179 20.80 0.46 14.80
CA ALA A 179 20.30 1.55 15.64
C ALA A 179 19.84 2.75 14.81
N GLU A 180 20.62 3.15 13.81
CA GLU A 180 20.27 4.24 12.88
C GLU A 180 19.06 3.87 12.02
N PHE A 181 18.94 2.61 11.59
CA PHE A 181 17.75 2.14 10.89
C PHE A 181 16.49 2.27 11.76
N VAL A 182 16.55 1.80 13.00
CA VAL A 182 15.42 1.93 13.95
C VAL A 182 15.09 3.41 14.20
N GLU A 183 16.10 4.26 14.43
CA GLU A 183 15.91 5.71 14.64
C GLU A 183 15.27 6.37 13.40
N ALA A 184 15.76 6.06 12.20
CA ALA A 184 15.21 6.58 10.94
C ALA A 184 13.73 6.22 10.78
N MET A 185 13.35 4.97 11.06
CA MET A 185 11.96 4.53 10.94
C MET A 185 11.05 5.12 12.03
N GLN A 186 11.56 5.33 13.25
CA GLN A 186 10.78 5.85 14.37
C GLN A 186 10.61 7.37 14.37
N THR A 187 11.58 8.09 13.79
CA THR A 187 11.65 9.56 13.84
C THR A 187 11.49 10.22 12.47
N GLY A 188 11.64 9.46 11.40
CA GLY A 188 11.66 9.97 10.03
C GLY A 188 13.01 10.52 9.57
N ARG A 189 14.04 10.54 10.43
CA ARG A 189 15.36 11.10 10.12
C ARG A 189 15.92 10.54 8.81
N ASP A 190 16.33 11.43 7.91
CA ASP A 190 17.04 11.03 6.69
C ASP A 190 18.55 11.15 6.87
N TYR A 191 19.22 10.01 7.04
CA TYR A 191 20.68 9.93 7.19
C TYR A 191 21.48 10.18 5.92
N LEU A 192 20.84 10.32 4.75
CA LEU A 192 21.54 10.78 3.54
C LEU A 192 21.60 12.31 3.44
N SER A 193 20.81 13.02 4.24
CA SER A 193 20.90 14.47 4.34
C SER A 193 22.06 14.89 5.25
N GLU A 194 22.83 15.89 4.82
CA GLU A 194 23.79 16.57 5.69
C GLU A 194 23.09 17.48 6.72
N ASN A 195 21.83 17.84 6.45
CA ASN A 195 20.97 18.60 7.35
C ASN A 195 20.15 17.63 8.23
N ASP A 196 20.40 17.67 9.53
CA ASP A 196 19.73 16.84 10.54
C ASP A 196 18.25 17.22 10.78
N GLU A 197 17.80 18.33 10.20
CA GLU A 197 16.40 18.74 10.17
C GLU A 197 15.64 18.26 8.91
N GLU A 198 16.13 17.22 8.23
CA GLU A 198 15.40 16.60 7.11
C GLU A 198 14.83 15.22 7.46
N VAL A 199 13.65 14.96 6.89
CA VAL A 199 12.95 13.68 7.00
C VAL A 199 12.85 12.97 5.65
N MET A 200 12.63 11.66 5.71
CA MET A 200 12.26 10.84 4.56
C MET A 200 10.83 11.18 4.13
N ILE A 201 10.65 12.21 3.30
CA ILE A 201 9.33 12.79 3.01
C ILE A 201 8.35 11.86 2.27
N VAL A 202 8.84 10.91 1.46
CA VAL A 202 7.99 9.96 0.72
C VAL A 202 7.85 8.62 1.44
N MET A 203 8.86 8.19 2.19
CA MET A 203 8.78 6.94 2.96
C MET A 203 7.69 7.11 4.02
N PRO A 204 6.73 6.19 4.17
CA PRO A 204 5.63 6.35 5.13
C PRO A 204 6.06 6.00 6.57
N TRP A 205 7.17 6.60 7.03
CA TRP A 205 7.71 6.41 8.37
C TRP A 205 6.72 6.84 9.47
N VAL A 206 5.77 7.72 9.16
CA VAL A 206 4.71 8.16 10.09
C VAL A 206 3.77 7.02 10.52
N GLY A 207 3.60 5.99 9.68
CA GLY A 207 2.93 4.74 10.05
C GLY A 207 3.93 3.74 10.65
N TYR A 208 5.03 3.48 9.95
CA TYR A 208 6.03 2.50 10.36
C TYR A 208 6.71 2.79 11.70
N ARG A 209 6.73 4.04 12.16
CA ARG A 209 7.26 4.38 13.49
C ARG A 209 6.59 3.58 14.60
N TRP A 210 5.32 3.20 14.39
CA TRP A 210 4.54 2.44 15.36
C TRP A 210 4.79 0.93 15.31
N MET A 211 5.67 0.45 14.44
CA MET A 211 6.17 -0.93 14.49
C MET A 211 7.02 -1.16 15.73
N SER A 212 6.94 -2.36 16.30
CA SER A 212 7.79 -2.72 17.44
C SER A 212 9.27 -2.65 17.06
N THR A 213 10.13 -2.33 18.03
CA THR A 213 11.58 -2.35 17.77
C THR A 213 12.03 -3.74 17.33
N ALA A 214 11.40 -4.82 17.82
CA ALA A 214 11.69 -6.18 17.38
C ALA A 214 11.40 -6.39 15.89
N ASP A 215 10.26 -5.90 15.38
CA ASP A 215 9.92 -5.99 13.95
C ASP A 215 10.85 -5.12 13.08
N LEU A 216 11.20 -3.91 13.53
CA LEU A 216 12.15 -3.05 12.81
C LEU A 216 13.55 -3.71 12.73
N LYS A 217 14.01 -4.34 13.83
CA LYS A 217 15.25 -5.11 13.84
C LYS A 217 15.17 -6.36 12.96
N ALA A 218 14.02 -7.03 12.92
CA ALA A 218 13.79 -8.18 12.04
C ALA A 218 13.90 -7.76 10.56
N ILE A 219 13.25 -6.65 10.18
CA ILE A 219 13.37 -6.05 8.85
C ILE A 219 14.82 -5.74 8.52
N TYR A 220 15.54 -5.05 9.41
CA TYR A 220 16.96 -4.74 9.22
C TYR A 220 17.79 -6.01 9.00
N ALA A 221 17.64 -7.02 9.87
CA ALA A 221 18.35 -8.29 9.77
C ALA A 221 18.10 -9.00 8.44
N PHE A 222 16.86 -9.01 7.95
CA PHE A 222 16.53 -9.53 6.62
C PHE A 222 17.15 -8.71 5.48
N LEU A 223 17.06 -7.38 5.51
CA LEU A 223 17.68 -6.51 4.50
C LEU A 223 19.20 -6.71 4.41
N ARG A 224 19.87 -7.02 5.54
CA ARG A 224 21.29 -7.38 5.56
C ARG A 224 21.62 -8.73 4.89
N LYS A 225 20.61 -9.56 4.58
CA LYS A 225 20.76 -10.81 3.82
C LYS A 225 20.42 -10.66 2.33
N VAL A 226 19.85 -9.53 1.92
CA VAL A 226 19.53 -9.26 0.52
C VAL A 226 20.82 -9.17 -0.31
N PRO A 227 20.92 -9.90 -1.44
CA PRO A 227 22.08 -9.84 -2.32
C PRO A 227 22.40 -8.40 -2.74
N ALA A 228 23.68 -8.06 -2.77
CA ALA A 228 24.14 -6.73 -3.15
C ALA A 228 23.73 -6.40 -4.59
N VAL A 229 23.12 -5.24 -4.77
CA VAL A 229 22.80 -4.67 -6.08
C VAL A 229 23.60 -3.39 -6.25
N LYS A 230 24.48 -3.36 -7.26
CA LYS A 230 25.30 -2.17 -7.58
C LYS A 230 24.50 -1.17 -8.42
N ASN A 231 23.55 -0.51 -7.78
CA ASN A 231 22.75 0.58 -8.36
C ASN A 231 22.95 1.86 -7.56
N ALA A 232 23.64 2.85 -8.16
CA ALA A 232 23.80 4.17 -7.58
C ALA A 232 22.52 4.98 -7.82
N VAL A 233 21.78 5.26 -6.74
CA VAL A 233 20.56 6.07 -6.81
C VAL A 233 20.95 7.56 -6.93
N PRO A 234 20.30 8.35 -7.80
CA PRO A 234 20.55 9.78 -7.89
C PRO A 234 20.30 10.50 -6.56
N ALA A 235 20.98 11.62 -6.35
CA ALA A 235 20.74 12.47 -5.18
C ALA A 235 19.34 13.08 -5.21
N ASP A 236 18.74 13.24 -4.03
CA ASP A 236 17.46 13.92 -3.89
C ASP A 236 17.58 15.41 -4.20
N ILE A 237 16.49 15.97 -4.74
CA ILE A 237 16.28 17.40 -4.88
C ILE A 237 15.00 17.71 -4.10
N LYS A 238 15.11 17.97 -2.80
CA LYS A 238 13.93 18.14 -1.95
C LYS A 238 13.37 19.57 -1.97
N GLY A 239 14.25 20.57 -2.12
CA GLY A 239 13.88 21.97 -1.94
C GLY A 239 13.23 22.23 -0.58
N PRO A 240 12.32 23.23 -0.46
CA PRO A 240 11.61 23.51 0.79
C PRO A 240 10.73 22.36 1.30
N ALA A 241 10.31 21.45 0.42
CA ALA A 241 9.49 20.31 0.83
C ALA A 241 10.26 19.36 1.76
N GLY A 242 11.60 19.28 1.64
CA GLY A 242 12.43 18.45 2.52
C GLY A 242 12.57 18.96 3.96
N ALA A 243 12.19 20.21 4.23
CA ALA A 243 12.29 20.81 5.55
C ALA A 243 11.23 20.21 6.49
N GLY A 244 11.63 19.22 7.28
CA GLY A 244 10.78 18.58 8.26
C GLY A 244 11.66 17.99 9.35
N ARG A 245 11.44 18.43 10.59
CA ARG A 245 12.26 17.99 11.71
C ARG A 245 11.91 16.55 12.09
N PRO A 246 12.90 15.68 12.34
CA PRO A 246 12.65 14.36 12.90
C PRO A 246 11.80 14.47 14.18
N ILE A 247 10.81 13.60 14.31
CA ILE A 247 9.87 13.61 15.45
C ILE A 247 10.32 12.55 16.45
N PRO A 248 10.68 12.91 17.69
CA PRO A 248 11.05 11.93 18.71
C PRO A 248 9.98 10.86 18.89
N PHE A 249 10.40 9.61 19.10
CA PHE A 249 9.46 8.52 19.38
C PHE A 249 8.83 8.70 20.76
N PRO A 250 7.49 8.84 20.86
CA PRO A 250 6.84 9.11 22.14
C PRO A 250 6.60 7.82 22.92
N ALA A 251 6.44 7.94 24.25
CA ALA A 251 6.01 6.84 25.11
C ALA A 251 4.51 6.48 24.94
N ASN A 252 3.74 7.37 24.32
CA ASN A 252 2.30 7.20 24.11
C ASN A 252 1.97 7.32 22.62
N PHE A 253 1.08 6.48 22.15
CA PHE A 253 0.41 6.65 20.87
C PHE A 253 -0.57 7.82 21.01
N THR A 254 -0.36 8.86 20.19
CA THR A 254 -1.11 10.12 20.26
C THR A 254 -1.75 10.51 18.93
N ASP A 255 -1.68 9.63 17.92
CA ASP A 255 -2.23 9.89 16.60
C ASP A 255 -3.76 9.69 16.55
N GLY A 256 -4.34 9.00 17.52
CA GLY A 256 -5.78 8.76 17.64
C GLY A 256 -6.53 9.78 18.50
N ASP A 257 -7.79 9.47 18.79
CA ASP A 257 -8.69 10.29 19.65
C ASP A 257 -8.21 10.37 21.09
N VAL A 258 -7.53 9.31 21.57
CA VAL A 258 -7.06 9.21 22.95
C VAL A 258 -5.60 8.78 22.99
N SER A 259 -4.87 9.33 23.96
CA SER A 259 -3.49 8.95 24.23
C SER A 259 -3.45 7.58 24.92
N ARG A 260 -2.70 6.62 24.36
CA ARG A 260 -2.50 5.30 24.97
C ARG A 260 -1.01 5.00 25.15
N ALA A 261 -0.64 4.43 26.29
CA ALA A 261 0.72 3.99 26.52
C ALA A 261 1.10 2.92 25.50
N ILE A 262 2.28 3.06 24.91
CA ILE A 262 2.82 2.04 24.01
C ILE A 262 3.47 0.98 24.89
N PRO A 263 3.09 -0.30 24.75
CA PRO A 263 3.75 -1.37 25.48
C PRO A 263 5.24 -1.40 25.17
N ALA A 264 6.05 -1.72 26.18
CA ALA A 264 7.48 -1.89 25.99
C ALA A 264 7.76 -3.05 25.03
N ASP A 265 8.85 -2.92 24.26
CA ASP A 265 9.25 -3.89 23.23
C ASP A 265 9.89 -5.17 23.82
N ASP A 266 9.97 -5.30 25.15
CA ASP A 266 10.50 -6.45 25.88
C ASP A 266 9.43 -7.49 26.26
N ALA A 267 8.15 -7.20 26.00
CA ALA A 267 7.11 -8.20 26.10
C ALA A 267 7.36 -9.28 25.03
N GLU A 268 7.64 -10.49 25.49
CA GLU A 268 7.76 -11.71 24.70
C GLU A 268 6.66 -11.76 23.61
N TYR A 269 7.02 -12.22 22.41
CA TYR A 269 6.08 -12.49 21.32
C TYR A 269 4.90 -13.30 21.93
N PRO A 270 3.65 -12.82 21.90
CA PRO A 270 3.07 -11.85 20.96
C PRO A 270 2.78 -10.45 21.55
N GLY A 271 3.82 -9.63 21.77
CA GLY A 271 3.67 -8.20 22.13
C GLY A 271 2.92 -7.31 21.11
N PHE A 272 2.75 -7.74 19.85
CA PHE A 272 2.09 -6.94 18.80
C PHE A 272 0.58 -6.82 19.01
N ALA A 273 -0.06 -7.81 19.64
CA ALA A 273 -1.49 -7.71 19.95
C ALA A 273 -1.73 -6.56 20.93
N THR A 274 -0.96 -6.53 22.02
CA THR A 274 -1.02 -5.46 23.03
C THR A 274 -0.62 -4.12 22.41
N ARG A 275 0.41 -4.09 21.56
CA ARG A 275 0.80 -2.86 20.86
C ARG A 275 -0.33 -2.38 19.94
N GLY A 276 -0.94 -3.24 19.15
CA GLY A 276 -2.06 -2.87 18.27
C GLY A 276 -3.31 -2.42 19.02
N LEU A 277 -3.58 -2.92 20.22
CA LEU A 277 -4.62 -2.37 21.11
C LEU A 277 -4.35 -0.89 21.45
N ALA A 278 -3.08 -0.50 21.63
CA ALA A 278 -2.71 0.89 21.84
C ALA A 278 -2.83 1.73 20.56
N LEU A 279 -2.48 1.17 19.40
CA LEU A 279 -2.42 1.87 18.11
C LEU A 279 -3.76 2.08 17.40
N GLN A 280 -4.84 1.48 17.89
CA GLN A 280 -6.15 1.64 17.28
C GLN A 280 -6.62 3.12 17.43
N PRO A 281 -6.99 3.85 16.35
CA PRO A 281 -7.15 5.30 16.46
C PRO A 281 -8.38 5.80 17.23
N LEU A 282 -9.43 5.00 17.39
CA LEU A 282 -10.73 5.47 17.89
C LEU A 282 -10.80 5.45 19.42
N ALA A 283 -11.49 6.40 20.04
CA ALA A 283 -11.63 6.44 21.51
C ALA A 283 -12.30 5.17 22.08
N ASP A 284 -13.48 4.83 21.55
CA ASP A 284 -14.33 3.73 21.98
C ASP A 284 -14.65 2.79 20.80
N PRO A 285 -13.75 1.85 20.47
CA PRO A 285 -14.07 0.83 19.48
C PRO A 285 -15.21 -0.06 20.03
N PRO A 286 -16.34 -0.19 19.31
CA PRO A 286 -17.50 -0.92 19.80
C PRO A 286 -17.15 -2.34 20.23
N GLY A 287 -17.60 -2.73 21.42
CA GLY A 287 -17.47 -4.10 21.91
C GLY A 287 -16.09 -4.47 22.50
N LEU A 288 -15.04 -3.65 22.33
CA LEU A 288 -13.69 -4.02 22.78
C LEU A 288 -13.62 -4.33 24.29
N ALA A 289 -14.36 -3.59 25.12
CA ALA A 289 -14.43 -3.86 26.57
C ALA A 289 -14.99 -5.27 26.87
N GLY A 290 -15.97 -5.71 26.08
CA GLY A 290 -16.64 -7.01 26.21
C GLY A 290 -15.98 -8.16 25.46
N PHE A 291 -14.93 -7.90 24.67
CA PHE A 291 -14.19 -8.95 23.97
C PHE A 291 -13.51 -9.92 24.92
N SER A 292 -13.53 -11.20 24.54
CA SER A 292 -12.73 -12.24 25.17
C SER A 292 -11.23 -11.92 25.05
N ALA A 293 -10.38 -12.65 25.78
CA ALA A 293 -8.93 -12.48 25.65
C ALA A 293 -8.44 -12.79 24.22
N GLU A 294 -9.04 -13.80 23.59
CA GLU A 294 -8.74 -14.21 22.21
C GLU A 294 -9.16 -13.12 21.21
N ASP A 295 -10.38 -12.60 21.32
CA ASP A 295 -10.87 -11.53 20.43
C ASP A 295 -10.06 -10.25 20.58
N LYS A 296 -9.60 -9.93 21.80
CA LYS A 296 -8.68 -8.81 22.03
C LYS A 296 -7.34 -9.05 21.36
N ALA A 297 -6.85 -10.29 21.34
CA ALA A 297 -5.63 -10.64 20.63
C ALA A 297 -5.79 -10.48 19.11
N LYS A 298 -6.88 -11.00 18.54
CA LYS A 298 -7.23 -10.84 17.11
C LYS A 298 -7.38 -9.37 16.72
N TYR A 299 -8.17 -8.62 17.49
CA TYR A 299 -8.35 -7.18 17.30
C TYR A 299 -7.02 -6.42 17.39
N GLY A 300 -6.19 -6.75 18.37
CA GLY A 300 -4.87 -6.16 18.56
C GLY A 300 -3.95 -6.42 17.36
N ARG A 301 -3.80 -7.68 16.94
CA ARG A 301 -2.96 -8.02 15.78
C ARG A 301 -3.47 -7.36 14.50
N GLY A 302 -4.78 -7.40 14.24
CA GLY A 302 -5.38 -6.74 13.09
C GLY A 302 -5.16 -5.22 13.10
N SER A 303 -5.31 -4.58 14.26
CA SER A 303 -5.01 -3.15 14.43
C SER A 303 -3.54 -2.84 14.14
N TYR A 304 -2.61 -3.66 14.64
CA TYR A 304 -1.18 -3.48 14.40
C TYR A 304 -0.85 -3.57 12.90
N LEU A 305 -1.38 -4.59 12.22
CA LEU A 305 -1.20 -4.77 10.78
C LEU A 305 -1.79 -3.60 9.99
N VAL A 306 -3.02 -3.17 10.29
CA VAL A 306 -3.72 -2.08 9.59
C VAL A 306 -3.10 -0.71 9.82
N ASN A 307 -2.61 -0.42 11.03
CA ASN A 307 -2.19 0.92 11.43
C ASN A 307 -0.67 1.15 11.45
N ALA A 308 0.14 0.09 11.52
CA ALA A 308 1.60 0.21 11.66
C ALA A 308 2.41 -0.52 10.57
N VAL A 309 1.91 -1.59 9.96
CA VAL A 309 2.72 -2.42 9.04
C VAL A 309 2.23 -2.34 7.59
N ALA A 310 0.98 -2.69 7.30
CA ALA A 310 0.39 -2.58 5.97
C ALA A 310 -0.12 -1.16 5.67
N GLU A 311 -0.36 -0.39 6.74
CA GLU A 311 -0.78 1.01 6.68
C GLU A 311 -2.04 1.27 5.84
N CYS A 312 -3.00 0.34 5.89
CA CYS A 312 -4.28 0.47 5.19
C CYS A 312 -4.99 1.78 5.56
N ASN A 313 -4.84 2.25 6.79
CA ASN A 313 -5.34 3.55 7.26
C ASN A 313 -4.91 4.71 6.36
N SER A 314 -3.63 4.80 5.98
CA SER A 314 -3.15 5.91 5.17
C SER A 314 -3.80 5.90 3.78
N CYS A 315 -4.13 4.73 3.23
CA CYS A 315 -4.76 4.62 1.92
C CYS A 315 -6.30 4.74 1.96
N HIS A 316 -6.93 4.31 3.05
CA HIS A 316 -8.38 4.23 3.19
C HIS A 316 -8.95 5.32 4.10
N THR A 317 -8.19 6.30 4.55
CA THR A 317 -8.69 7.48 5.28
C THR A 317 -8.41 8.73 4.43
N ASN A 318 -9.36 9.65 4.32
CA ASN A 318 -9.16 10.87 3.54
C ASN A 318 -9.84 12.12 4.15
N PRO A 319 -9.09 13.19 4.45
CA PRO A 319 -7.61 13.21 4.52
C PRO A 319 -7.13 12.20 5.56
N ASP A 320 -6.04 11.48 5.28
CA ASP A 320 -5.56 10.40 6.16
C ASP A 320 -5.07 10.92 7.51
N ARG A 321 -4.28 11.98 7.46
CA ARG A 321 -3.69 12.64 8.62
C ARG A 321 -3.74 14.15 8.47
N ASN A 322 -3.67 14.85 9.60
CA ASN A 322 -3.66 16.30 9.60
C ASN A 322 -2.24 16.85 9.39
N TYR A 323 -1.94 17.27 8.16
CA TYR A 323 -0.69 17.95 7.80
C TYR A 323 -0.85 19.46 7.59
N ALA A 324 -1.91 20.06 8.16
CA ALA A 324 -2.15 21.50 8.00
C ALA A 324 -0.93 22.31 8.51
N PRO A 325 -0.42 23.28 7.73
CA PRO A 325 0.76 24.05 8.09
C PRO A 325 0.51 24.98 9.28
N GLY A 326 1.59 25.30 10.02
CA GLY A 326 1.57 26.18 11.19
C GLY A 326 1.56 25.43 12.53
N PRO A 327 1.48 26.14 13.68
CA PRO A 327 1.44 25.53 15.00
C PRO A 327 0.14 24.73 15.16
N ASN A 328 0.21 23.43 14.92
CA ASN A 328 -0.94 22.55 14.94
C ASN A 328 -0.72 21.41 15.94
N PRO A 329 -1.45 21.38 17.08
CA PRO A 329 -1.32 20.31 18.07
C PRO A 329 -1.81 18.94 17.55
N ASN A 330 -2.46 18.92 16.39
CA ASN A 330 -2.91 17.72 15.70
C ASN A 330 -2.05 17.36 14.49
N PHE A 331 -0.90 18.02 14.28
CA PHE A 331 -0.01 17.69 13.16
C PHE A 331 0.38 16.20 13.20
N GLY A 332 0.20 15.50 12.07
CA GLY A 332 0.51 14.08 11.92
C GLY A 332 -0.54 13.12 12.51
N LYS A 333 -1.54 13.60 13.25
CA LYS A 333 -2.60 12.74 13.80
C LYS A 333 -3.50 12.19 12.71
N VAL A 334 -4.00 10.97 12.91
CA VAL A 334 -4.99 10.32 12.05
C VAL A 334 -6.30 11.11 12.09
N THR A 335 -6.92 11.32 10.94
CA THR A 335 -8.25 11.94 10.87
C THR A 335 -9.32 10.93 11.28
N THR A 336 -9.49 10.73 12.58
CA THR A 336 -10.39 9.71 13.15
C THR A 336 -11.85 9.83 12.70
N ALA A 337 -12.30 11.03 12.33
CA ALA A 337 -13.64 11.27 11.76
C ALA A 337 -13.84 10.64 10.37
N ALA A 338 -12.77 10.49 9.58
CA ALA A 338 -12.76 9.89 8.24
C ALA A 338 -12.05 8.52 8.21
N TYR A 339 -11.77 7.95 9.39
CA TYR A 339 -10.99 6.72 9.51
C TYR A 339 -11.59 5.59 8.67
N LEU A 340 -10.83 5.08 7.72
CA LEU A 340 -11.18 3.98 6.82
C LEU A 340 -12.43 4.22 5.95
N THR A 341 -12.78 5.48 5.67
CA THR A 341 -13.94 5.86 4.83
C THR A 341 -13.63 6.06 3.34
N GLY A 342 -12.38 5.82 2.92
CA GLY A 342 -11.92 5.92 1.54
C GLY A 342 -11.78 7.36 1.05
N GLY A 343 -11.71 7.51 -0.27
CA GLY A 343 -11.70 8.81 -0.96
C GLY A 343 -10.30 9.37 -1.28
N ARG A 344 -9.22 8.76 -0.79
CA ARG A 344 -7.86 9.18 -1.13
C ARG A 344 -7.61 8.94 -2.62
N VAL A 345 -7.17 9.97 -3.34
CA VAL A 345 -6.87 9.89 -4.77
C VAL A 345 -5.46 9.34 -4.98
N PHE A 346 -5.33 8.41 -5.91
CA PHE A 346 -4.04 7.87 -6.36
C PHE A 346 -3.92 8.04 -7.87
N ASP A 347 -2.84 8.67 -8.31
CA ASP A 347 -2.45 8.65 -9.71
C ASP A 347 -1.88 7.28 -10.05
N VAL A 348 -2.34 6.71 -11.17
CA VAL A 348 -1.78 5.46 -11.68
C VAL A 348 -0.45 5.81 -12.38
N PRO A 349 0.67 5.13 -12.05
CA PRO A 349 1.95 5.38 -12.70
C PRO A 349 1.83 5.20 -14.23
N PRO A 350 2.35 6.12 -15.08
CA PRO A 350 2.14 6.13 -16.53
C PRO A 350 2.31 4.78 -17.24
N GLY A 351 3.28 3.96 -16.80
CA GLY A 351 3.53 2.63 -17.36
C GLY A 351 2.43 1.60 -17.07
N LEU A 352 1.54 1.86 -16.11
CA LEU A 352 0.44 1.00 -15.70
C LEU A 352 -0.93 1.49 -16.21
N ASN A 353 -1.06 2.70 -16.75
CA ASN A 353 -2.37 3.25 -17.12
C ASN A 353 -3.07 2.43 -18.19
N ALA A 354 -2.37 2.03 -19.25
CA ALA A 354 -2.93 1.22 -20.32
C ALA A 354 -3.27 -0.21 -19.85
N MET A 355 -2.49 -0.75 -18.90
CA MET A 355 -2.70 -2.09 -18.35
C MET A 355 -3.89 -2.14 -17.40
N THR A 356 -4.04 -1.14 -16.54
CA THR A 356 -5.13 -1.06 -15.56
C THR A 356 -6.40 -0.46 -16.17
N GLY A 357 -6.29 0.27 -17.28
CA GLY A 357 -7.37 1.02 -17.90
C GLY A 357 -7.72 2.31 -17.14
N TYR A 358 -6.92 2.69 -16.15
CA TYR A 358 -7.20 3.82 -15.26
C TYR A 358 -6.05 4.82 -15.24
N SER A 359 -6.39 6.10 -15.19
CA SER A 359 -5.45 7.20 -14.93
C SER A 359 -5.38 7.56 -13.46
N ARG A 360 -6.50 7.43 -12.74
CA ARG A 360 -6.64 7.72 -11.31
C ARG A 360 -7.60 6.75 -10.65
N THR A 361 -7.30 6.38 -9.42
CA THR A 361 -8.12 5.51 -8.59
C THR A 361 -8.36 6.16 -7.23
N LEU A 362 -9.38 5.69 -6.50
CA LEU A 362 -9.70 6.21 -5.18
C LEU A 362 -9.71 5.07 -4.16
N GLY A 363 -9.22 5.36 -2.95
CA GLY A 363 -9.33 4.46 -1.81
C GLY A 363 -10.78 4.10 -1.55
N ALA A 364 -11.07 2.81 -1.37
CA ALA A 364 -12.43 2.35 -1.14
C ALA A 364 -12.93 2.73 0.26
N ASN A 365 -14.21 3.05 0.40
CA ASN A 365 -14.85 3.22 1.70
C ASN A 365 -15.00 1.85 2.37
N LEU A 366 -14.34 1.59 3.50
CA LEU A 366 -14.42 0.29 4.18
C LEU A 366 -15.45 0.27 5.31
N LEU A 367 -15.79 1.43 5.88
CA LEU A 367 -16.62 1.53 7.08
C LEU A 367 -17.98 2.19 6.87
N GLY A 368 -18.31 2.70 5.69
CA GLY A 368 -19.60 3.32 5.41
C GLY A 368 -20.78 2.38 5.65
N ALA A 369 -21.81 2.83 6.37
CA ALA A 369 -22.98 2.03 6.67
C ALA A 369 -23.70 1.56 5.40
N THR A 370 -23.78 2.43 4.39
CA THR A 370 -24.45 2.16 3.10
C THR A 370 -23.48 1.98 1.94
N HIS A 371 -22.32 2.65 1.95
CA HIS A 371 -21.39 2.66 0.81
C HIS A 371 -20.10 1.87 1.02
N SER A 372 -20.02 1.04 2.06
CA SER A 372 -18.87 0.18 2.30
C SER A 372 -18.62 -0.80 1.16
N ARG A 373 -17.34 -0.98 0.86
CA ARG A 373 -16.78 -2.00 -0.03
C ARG A 373 -16.08 -3.13 0.72
N LEU A 374 -16.05 -3.09 2.06
CA LEU A 374 -15.61 -4.22 2.87
C LEU A 374 -16.62 -5.37 2.68
N PRO A 375 -16.19 -6.57 2.27
CA PRO A 375 -17.09 -7.71 2.06
C PRO A 375 -17.77 -8.20 3.34
N ASP A 376 -18.86 -8.95 3.17
CA ASP A 376 -19.62 -9.52 4.28
C ASP A 376 -19.02 -10.80 4.85
N THR A 377 -18.19 -11.51 4.07
CA THR A 377 -17.52 -12.74 4.50
C THR A 377 -16.01 -12.63 4.38
N TYR A 378 -15.32 -13.40 5.24
CA TYR A 378 -13.86 -13.47 5.23
C TYR A 378 -13.34 -14.08 3.93
N GLU A 379 -14.01 -15.08 3.37
CA GLU A 379 -13.57 -15.77 2.15
C GLU A 379 -13.55 -14.81 0.96
N THR A 380 -14.56 -13.95 0.87
CA THR A 380 -14.64 -12.90 -0.15
C THR A 380 -13.57 -11.84 0.07
N PHE A 381 -13.33 -11.43 1.32
CA PHE A 381 -12.24 -10.53 1.66
C PHE A 381 -10.88 -11.10 1.27
N ARG A 382 -10.58 -12.35 1.65
CA ARG A 382 -9.35 -13.04 1.30
C ARG A 382 -9.17 -13.15 -0.21
N ASP A 383 -10.19 -13.57 -0.95
CA ASP A 383 -10.11 -13.66 -2.42
C ASP A 383 -9.82 -12.28 -3.04
N ILE A 384 -10.47 -11.21 -2.59
CA ILE A 384 -10.19 -9.84 -3.07
C ILE A 384 -8.73 -9.45 -2.77
N MET A 385 -8.28 -9.64 -1.53
CA MET A 385 -6.93 -9.24 -1.09
C MET A 385 -5.83 -10.01 -1.82
N THR A 386 -6.02 -11.31 -2.04
CA THR A 386 -5.00 -12.18 -2.64
C THR A 386 -5.06 -12.23 -4.17
N SER A 387 -6.21 -11.95 -4.78
CA SER A 387 -6.33 -11.90 -6.25
C SER A 387 -6.10 -10.50 -6.83
N GLY A 388 -6.25 -9.45 -6.03
CA GLY A 388 -6.20 -8.06 -6.51
C GLY A 388 -7.36 -7.71 -7.42
N LYS A 389 -8.48 -8.42 -7.34
CA LYS A 389 -9.67 -8.22 -8.18
C LYS A 389 -10.92 -8.00 -7.33
N VAL A 390 -11.89 -7.30 -7.89
CA VAL A 390 -13.21 -7.16 -7.26
C VAL A 390 -13.93 -8.52 -7.23
N ALA A 391 -14.76 -8.76 -6.21
CA ALA A 391 -15.63 -9.93 -6.19
C ALA A 391 -16.67 -9.89 -7.33
N GLY A 392 -17.07 -11.07 -7.82
CA GLY A 392 -18.09 -11.23 -8.86
C GLY A 392 -17.75 -12.33 -9.88
N PRO A 393 -18.60 -12.52 -10.90
CA PRO A 393 -18.34 -13.49 -11.97
C PRO A 393 -17.16 -13.07 -12.86
N GLU A 394 -16.53 -14.05 -13.52
CA GLU A 394 -15.43 -13.80 -14.46
C GLU A 394 -15.96 -13.23 -15.81
N PRO A 395 -15.19 -12.36 -16.49
CA PRO A 395 -13.87 -11.86 -16.09
C PRO A 395 -13.95 -10.77 -15.00
N ARG A 396 -13.25 -10.99 -13.88
CA ARG A 396 -13.24 -10.04 -12.76
C ARG A 396 -12.32 -8.85 -13.04
N ARG A 397 -12.77 -7.65 -12.68
CA ARG A 397 -11.99 -6.40 -12.84
C ARG A 397 -10.89 -6.29 -11.78
N PRO A 398 -9.69 -5.78 -12.11
CA PRO A 398 -8.68 -5.45 -11.11
C PRO A 398 -9.19 -4.43 -10.10
N LEU A 399 -8.64 -4.47 -8.88
CA LEU A 399 -8.79 -3.41 -7.90
C LEU A 399 -8.10 -2.13 -8.39
N GLY A 400 -8.53 -0.99 -7.85
CA GLY A 400 -7.83 0.27 -8.07
C GLY A 400 -6.41 0.21 -7.54
N PHE A 401 -5.48 0.89 -8.20
CA PHE A 401 -4.14 1.14 -7.66
C PHE A 401 -4.24 1.88 -6.30
N PRO A 402 -3.38 1.58 -5.32
CA PRO A 402 -2.27 0.62 -5.35
C PRO A 402 -2.65 -0.83 -5.02
N MET A 403 -3.91 -1.12 -4.68
CA MET A 403 -4.31 -2.48 -4.25
C MET A 403 -4.10 -3.55 -5.32
N SER A 404 -4.21 -3.20 -6.61
CA SER A 404 -3.92 -4.14 -7.70
C SER A 404 -2.45 -4.53 -7.83
N SER A 405 -1.51 -3.64 -7.45
CA SER A 405 -0.09 -4.00 -7.38
C SER A 405 0.26 -4.73 -6.08
N ALA A 406 -0.44 -4.42 -4.99
CA ALA A 406 -0.23 -5.00 -3.67
C ALA A 406 -0.66 -6.46 -3.53
N ALA A 407 -1.57 -6.92 -4.39
CA ALA A 407 -2.16 -8.24 -4.31
C ALA A 407 -1.14 -9.38 -4.31
N GLU A 408 -0.02 -9.23 -5.03
CA GLU A 408 1.04 -10.26 -5.04
C GLU A 408 1.73 -10.38 -3.67
N ALA A 409 1.89 -9.27 -2.95
CA ALA A 409 2.40 -9.26 -1.59
C ALA A 409 1.36 -9.85 -0.62
N TYR A 410 0.11 -9.39 -0.71
CA TYR A 410 -0.96 -9.87 0.18
C TYR A 410 -1.32 -11.34 -0.03
N ALA A 411 -1.12 -11.90 -1.22
CA ALA A 411 -1.20 -13.34 -1.47
C ALA A 411 -0.18 -14.19 -0.68
N LYS A 412 0.88 -13.57 -0.16
CA LYS A 412 1.93 -14.22 0.64
C LYS A 412 1.68 -14.10 2.15
N MET A 413 0.67 -13.33 2.58
CA MET A 413 0.31 -13.20 3.99
C MET A 413 -0.21 -14.52 4.56
N LEU A 414 -0.03 -14.71 5.87
CA LEU A 414 -0.69 -15.77 6.60
C LEU A 414 -2.21 -15.57 6.56
N ASP A 415 -2.95 -16.67 6.43
CA ASP A 415 -4.42 -16.64 6.48
C ASP A 415 -4.89 -16.09 7.84
N SER A 416 -4.22 -16.43 8.94
CA SER A 416 -4.48 -15.90 10.28
C SER A 416 -4.33 -14.37 10.36
N ASP A 417 -3.31 -13.78 9.73
CA ASP A 417 -3.14 -12.33 9.69
C ASP A 417 -4.22 -11.64 8.84
N LEU A 418 -4.64 -12.26 7.72
CA LEU A 418 -5.76 -11.75 6.91
C LEU A 418 -7.08 -11.84 7.68
N GLN A 419 -7.30 -12.91 8.45
CA GLN A 419 -8.46 -13.04 9.34
C GLN A 419 -8.46 -11.96 10.42
N ASP A 420 -7.32 -11.68 11.05
CA ASP A 420 -7.22 -10.66 12.08
C ASP A 420 -7.43 -9.25 11.53
N ILE A 421 -6.92 -8.94 10.33
CA ILE A 421 -7.23 -7.70 9.62
C ILE A 421 -8.73 -7.61 9.37
N TYR A 422 -9.34 -8.65 8.81
CA TYR A 422 -10.79 -8.67 8.55
C TYR A 422 -11.60 -8.48 9.84
N PHE A 423 -11.24 -9.20 10.91
CA PHE A 423 -11.85 -9.09 12.23
C PHE A 423 -11.77 -7.66 12.77
N TYR A 424 -10.59 -7.05 12.70
CA TYR A 424 -10.37 -5.66 13.14
C TYR A 424 -11.26 -4.68 12.35
N LEU A 425 -11.29 -4.81 11.01
CA LEU A 425 -12.08 -3.95 10.13
C LEU A 425 -13.59 -4.10 10.38
N LYS A 426 -14.09 -5.32 10.55
CA LYS A 426 -15.51 -5.59 10.87
C LYS A 426 -15.90 -5.14 12.27
N SER A 427 -14.94 -5.06 13.19
CA SER A 427 -15.16 -4.60 14.57
C SER A 427 -15.20 -3.07 14.68
N GLN A 428 -14.89 -2.32 13.62
CA GLN A 428 -14.94 -0.86 13.64
C GLN A 428 -16.39 -0.35 13.56
N PRO A 429 -16.69 0.81 14.18
CA PRO A 429 -18.01 1.42 14.06
C PRO A 429 -18.30 1.82 12.61
N ARG A 430 -19.48 1.46 12.13
CA ARG A 430 -19.95 1.88 10.81
C ARG A 430 -20.20 3.38 10.78
N ARG A 431 -19.74 4.03 9.72
CA ARG A 431 -19.84 5.48 9.53
C ARG A 431 -21.13 5.83 8.83
N THR A 432 -21.68 7.00 9.12
CA THR A 432 -22.90 7.54 8.49
C THR A 432 -22.67 8.99 8.06
N GLY A 433 -23.60 9.56 7.30
CA GLY A 433 -23.56 10.97 6.90
C GLY A 433 -22.34 11.29 6.04
N ALA A 434 -21.59 12.34 6.40
CA ALA A 434 -20.46 12.83 5.61
C ALA A 434 -19.28 11.84 5.50
N ALA A 435 -19.24 10.81 6.34
CA ALA A 435 -18.23 9.75 6.34
C ALA A 435 -18.73 8.45 5.66
N ASP A 436 -19.99 8.41 5.22
CA ASP A 436 -20.59 7.30 4.48
C ASP A 436 -20.88 7.70 3.03
N LYS A 437 -19.81 8.00 2.30
CA LYS A 437 -19.90 8.46 0.92
C LYS A 437 -19.52 7.35 -0.04
N GLN A 438 -20.17 7.35 -1.19
CA GLN A 438 -19.74 6.58 -2.34
C GLN A 438 -18.50 7.23 -2.94
N PRO A 439 -17.33 6.55 -2.94
CA PRO A 439 -16.17 7.07 -3.63
C PRO A 439 -16.47 7.26 -5.12
N GLN A 440 -15.90 8.30 -5.71
CA GLN A 440 -15.97 8.51 -7.16
C GLN A 440 -15.45 7.26 -7.90
N PRO A 441 -16.01 6.92 -9.07
CA PRO A 441 -15.47 5.85 -9.89
C PRO A 441 -14.04 6.21 -10.36
N PRO A 442 -13.16 5.22 -10.55
CA PRO A 442 -11.84 5.44 -11.13
C PRO A 442 -11.91 6.19 -12.46
N THR A 443 -10.94 7.07 -12.69
CA THR A 443 -10.82 7.82 -13.94
C THR A 443 -10.23 6.92 -15.00
N ARG A 444 -10.88 6.84 -16.16
CA ARG A 444 -10.42 6.00 -17.26
C ARG A 444 -9.25 6.64 -17.99
N PHE A 445 -8.24 5.82 -18.22
CA PHE A 445 -7.19 6.13 -19.18
C PHE A 445 -7.76 6.05 -20.60
N CYS A 446 -7.29 6.93 -21.48
CA CYS A 446 -7.67 6.95 -22.88
C CYS A 446 -6.47 7.24 -23.77
N THR A 447 -6.58 6.82 -25.02
CA THR A 447 -5.65 7.13 -26.11
C THR A 447 -6.35 7.81 -27.28
N ALA A 448 -7.67 7.72 -27.33
CA ALA A 448 -8.53 8.42 -28.27
C ALA A 448 -9.92 8.68 -27.65
N ASP A 449 -10.70 9.60 -28.24
CA ASP A 449 -12.07 9.92 -27.80
C ASP A 449 -12.99 8.68 -27.76
N THR A 450 -12.74 7.70 -28.63
CA THR A 450 -13.51 6.44 -28.67
C THR A 450 -13.44 5.66 -27.36
N ASP A 451 -12.35 5.80 -26.60
CA ASP A 451 -12.18 5.14 -25.30
C ASP A 451 -13.12 5.74 -24.23
N CYS A 452 -13.63 6.95 -24.48
CA CYS A 452 -14.50 7.72 -23.59
C CYS A 452 -15.97 7.73 -24.02
N ALA A 453 -16.29 7.11 -25.17
CA ALA A 453 -17.61 7.18 -25.79
C ALA A 453 -18.76 6.70 -24.87
N ASN A 454 -18.51 5.67 -24.05
CA ASN A 454 -19.50 5.14 -23.11
C ASN A 454 -19.85 6.08 -21.94
N PHE A 455 -19.11 7.19 -21.77
CA PHE A 455 -19.30 8.16 -20.70
C PHE A 455 -19.68 9.56 -21.21
N GLY A 456 -19.89 9.71 -22.53
CA GLY A 456 -20.19 11.00 -23.15
C GLY A 456 -19.05 12.03 -23.05
N GLY A 457 -17.82 11.57 -22.84
CA GLY A 457 -16.64 12.40 -22.64
C GLY A 457 -15.70 12.42 -23.86
N THR A 458 -14.68 13.29 -23.79
CA THR A 458 -13.55 13.34 -24.74
C THR A 458 -12.27 12.90 -24.05
N CYS A 459 -11.31 12.39 -24.81
CA CYS A 459 -10.00 12.07 -24.29
C CYS A 459 -9.16 13.35 -24.19
N ASN A 460 -8.86 13.77 -22.97
CA ASN A 460 -7.87 14.81 -22.75
C ASN A 460 -6.48 14.19 -22.83
N MET A 461 -5.86 14.26 -24.01
CA MET A 461 -4.49 13.84 -24.21
C MET A 461 -3.56 14.94 -23.67
N SER A 462 -2.75 14.61 -22.67
CA SER A 462 -1.73 15.55 -22.20
C SER A 462 -0.69 15.77 -23.29
N SER A 463 -0.49 17.01 -23.70
CA SER A 463 0.57 17.39 -24.63
C SER A 463 1.94 17.52 -23.95
N THR A 464 2.00 17.46 -22.62
CA THR A 464 3.24 17.65 -21.84
C THR A 464 3.76 16.30 -21.32
N PRO A 465 4.92 15.83 -21.81
CA PRO A 465 5.56 14.63 -21.28
C PRO A 465 5.80 14.76 -19.78
N GLY A 466 5.25 13.84 -18.99
CA GLY A 466 5.45 13.79 -17.53
C GLY A 466 4.64 14.79 -16.69
N GLN A 467 3.77 15.62 -17.29
CA GLN A 467 2.96 16.60 -16.54
C GLN A 467 1.46 16.53 -16.82
N GLY A 468 0.98 15.55 -17.59
CA GLY A 468 -0.44 15.28 -17.65
C GLY A 468 -0.73 13.84 -18.01
N ILE A 469 -1.88 13.37 -17.55
CA ILE A 469 -2.29 11.99 -17.66
C ILE A 469 -3.41 11.93 -18.70
N ASN A 470 -3.26 11.09 -19.73
CA ASN A 470 -4.34 10.92 -20.70
C ASN A 470 -5.55 10.32 -20.00
N GLN A 471 -6.67 11.04 -20.05
CA GLN A 471 -7.85 10.64 -19.30
C GLN A 471 -9.13 11.10 -19.96
N CYS A 472 -10.20 10.33 -19.74
CA CYS A 472 -11.52 10.73 -20.13
C CYS A 472 -11.99 11.92 -19.28
N VAL A 473 -12.35 13.01 -19.95
CA VAL A 473 -12.91 14.22 -19.33
C VAL A 473 -14.31 14.48 -19.83
N GLY A 474 -15.12 15.12 -19.00
CA GLY A 474 -16.52 15.40 -19.26
C GLY A 474 -16.76 16.73 -19.98
N SER A 475 -17.85 17.39 -19.59
CA SER A 475 -18.33 18.66 -20.13
C SER A 475 -17.26 19.76 -20.13
N THR A 476 -17.45 20.75 -21.01
CA THR A 476 -16.69 22.00 -20.96
C THR A 476 -17.04 22.79 -19.71
N CYS A 477 -16.04 23.45 -19.15
CA CYS A 477 -16.19 24.29 -17.97
C CYS A 477 -15.25 25.50 -18.06
N THR A 478 -15.53 26.51 -17.26
CA THR A 478 -14.66 27.65 -17.01
C THR A 478 -14.23 27.73 -15.54
N GLN A 479 -14.93 27.02 -14.65
CA GLN A 479 -14.71 26.95 -13.21
C GLN A 479 -15.25 25.62 -12.65
N ASP A 480 -14.75 25.20 -11.48
CA ASP A 480 -15.07 23.90 -10.87
C ASP A 480 -16.57 23.71 -10.57
N SER A 481 -17.30 24.79 -10.28
CA SER A 481 -18.75 24.75 -9.99
C SER A 481 -19.61 24.34 -11.18
N GLU A 482 -19.06 24.34 -12.40
CA GLU A 482 -19.74 23.89 -13.63
C GLU A 482 -19.57 22.38 -13.88
N CYS A 483 -18.76 21.72 -13.05
CA CYS A 483 -18.50 20.29 -13.16
C CYS A 483 -19.39 19.45 -12.24
N GLY A 484 -19.40 18.15 -12.49
CA GLY A 484 -20.08 17.19 -11.61
C GLY A 484 -19.49 17.20 -10.21
N ALA A 485 -20.20 16.56 -9.27
CA ALA A 485 -19.74 16.47 -7.90
C ALA A 485 -18.29 15.98 -7.85
N CYS A 486 -17.44 16.77 -7.19
CA CYS A 486 -16.04 16.44 -6.99
C CYS A 486 -15.17 16.32 -8.24
N GLN A 487 -15.44 17.15 -9.25
CA GLN A 487 -14.59 17.34 -10.42
C GLN A 487 -13.95 18.73 -10.39
N THR A 488 -12.79 18.87 -11.03
CA THR A 488 -12.10 20.16 -11.23
C THR A 488 -12.11 20.55 -12.69
N CYS A 489 -12.21 21.84 -12.95
CA CYS A 489 -12.13 22.38 -14.29
C CYS A 489 -10.66 22.52 -14.72
N THR A 490 -10.17 21.50 -15.41
CA THR A 490 -8.77 21.43 -15.86
C THR A 490 -8.72 21.63 -17.36
N ALA A 491 -8.03 22.68 -17.81
CA ALA A 491 -7.90 23.03 -19.23
C ALA A 491 -9.25 23.16 -19.96
N GLY A 492 -10.26 23.74 -19.28
CA GLY A 492 -11.58 23.99 -19.85
C GLY A 492 -12.50 22.75 -19.92
N LYS A 493 -12.13 21.66 -19.24
CA LYS A 493 -12.88 20.40 -19.19
C LYS A 493 -13.00 19.89 -17.76
N CYS A 494 -14.15 19.31 -17.45
CA CYS A 494 -14.38 18.69 -16.15
C CYS A 494 -13.60 17.38 -16.06
N ALA A 495 -12.58 17.38 -15.20
CA ALA A 495 -11.73 16.25 -14.92
C ALA A 495 -11.96 15.73 -13.50
N ALA A 496 -11.62 14.46 -13.28
CA ALA A 496 -11.55 13.91 -11.93
C ALA A 496 -10.56 14.70 -11.06
N PRO A 497 -10.81 14.78 -9.75
CA PRO A 497 -10.05 15.66 -8.89
C PRO A 497 -8.60 15.16 -8.81
N GLU A 498 -7.66 16.10 -8.81
CA GLU A 498 -6.27 15.81 -8.48
C GLU A 498 -6.13 15.61 -6.98
N ALA A 499 -5.09 14.92 -6.53
CA ALA A 499 -4.81 14.75 -5.11
C ALA A 499 -4.69 16.09 -4.35
N SER A 500 -4.29 17.16 -5.05
CA SER A 500 -4.19 18.53 -4.53
C SER A 500 -5.50 19.32 -4.50
N SER A 501 -6.59 18.78 -5.09
CA SER A 501 -7.88 19.47 -5.14
C SER A 501 -8.48 19.67 -3.74
N SER A 502 -9.29 20.71 -3.57
CA SER A 502 -10.06 20.91 -2.34
C SER A 502 -11.22 19.92 -2.19
N CYS A 503 -11.70 19.31 -3.28
CA CYS A 503 -12.80 18.34 -3.25
C CYS A 503 -12.44 17.09 -2.40
N PRO A 504 -11.28 16.42 -2.65
CA PRO A 504 -10.84 15.30 -1.81
C PRO A 504 -10.64 15.69 -0.35
N THR A 505 -10.19 16.92 -0.07
CA THR A 505 -10.00 17.38 1.32
C THR A 505 -11.31 17.59 2.09
N GLY A 506 -12.44 17.82 1.41
CA GLY A 506 -13.78 17.83 1.99
C GLY A 506 -14.37 16.43 2.25
N GLY A 507 -13.57 15.39 1.97
CA GLY A 507 -13.93 13.99 2.11
C GLY A 507 -14.98 13.53 1.12
N ILE A 508 -15.12 14.17 -0.06
CA ILE A 508 -16.10 13.79 -1.09
C ILE A 508 -15.43 12.92 -2.17
#